data_AF-A0A4T2BX47-F1
#
_entry.id   AF-A0A4T2BX47-F1
#
_cell.length_a   1.000
_cell.length_b   1.000
_cell.length_c   1.000
_cell.angle_alpha   90.00
_cell.angle_beta   90.00
_cell.angle_gamma   90.00
#
_symmetry.space_group_name_H-M   'P 1'
#
loop_
_entity.id
_entity.type
_entity.pdbx_description
1 polymer ?
#
loop_
_entity_poly.entity_id
_entity_poly.type
_entity_poly.pdbx_seq_one_letter_code
_entity_poly.pdbx_strand_id
1 'polypeptide(L)'
;MPRRAGREPVTAFAALRWVVVVPVKGSNESKSRLASFPLSVAERRDLALAFALDTVDAILRAPDVLAVVIVTNDPASAAALAGLDAAPVRGGGKGSGRDAESGSAKALGRGAVIDAIPLPLRAGARDAGGAFGRGAEESPLRVEVIPDAGSGLNAAIADGLRFARGSWPAAGVAVMTADLPTLDTADVVDALGRAAGHPRSFVADADGTGTTTIAARPGEPLRPLFGGASAARHSAAGLVPLDVPLTSSLRRDVDTPADVAAVASGALGPRTAELLGRVTDAAL
;
A
#
# COMPACT_ATOMS: atom_id res chain seq x y z
N MET A 1 53.40 -11.79 -25.03
CA MET A 1 52.03 -12.25 -24.68
C MET A 1 51.75 -11.88 -23.22
N PRO A 2 51.03 -10.80 -22.91
CA PRO A 2 50.65 -10.52 -21.53
C PRO A 2 49.42 -11.37 -21.16
N ARG A 3 49.45 -11.97 -19.97
CA ARG A 3 48.34 -12.72 -19.38
C ARG A 3 47.14 -11.79 -19.18
N ARG A 4 45.96 -12.21 -19.65
CA ARG A 4 44.68 -11.58 -19.29
C ARG A 4 44.50 -11.68 -17.77
N ALA A 5 44.46 -10.54 -17.09
CA ALA A 5 44.01 -10.46 -15.71
C ALA A 5 42.55 -10.94 -15.65
N GLY A 6 42.30 -11.93 -14.79
CA GLY A 6 40.96 -12.40 -14.49
C GLY A 6 40.14 -11.24 -13.92
N ARG A 7 38.97 -10.99 -14.52
CA ARG A 7 37.95 -10.15 -13.92
C ARG A 7 37.36 -11.00 -12.79
N GLU A 8 37.77 -10.72 -11.56
CA GLU A 8 37.09 -11.21 -10.35
C GLU A 8 35.58 -10.97 -10.54
N PRO A 9 34.72 -11.98 -10.29
CA PRO A 9 33.29 -11.76 -10.36
C PRO A 9 32.95 -10.68 -9.34
N VAL A 10 32.45 -9.54 -9.82
CA VAL A 10 31.83 -8.54 -8.95
C VAL A 10 30.66 -9.28 -8.32
N THR A 11 30.78 -9.65 -7.05
CA THR A 11 29.68 -10.21 -6.27
C THR A 11 28.57 -9.17 -6.34
N ALA A 12 27.54 -9.42 -7.14
CA ALA A 12 26.34 -8.63 -7.10
C ALA A 12 25.86 -8.70 -5.66
N PHE A 13 25.92 -7.58 -4.92
CA PHE A 13 25.20 -7.50 -3.67
C PHE A 13 23.76 -7.87 -4.01
N ALA A 14 23.25 -8.95 -3.43
CA ALA A 14 21.83 -9.24 -3.53
C ALA A 14 21.10 -7.98 -3.07
N ALA A 15 20.28 -7.41 -3.95
CA ALA A 15 19.54 -6.19 -3.65
C ALA A 15 18.76 -6.43 -2.34
N LEU A 16 18.89 -5.49 -1.40
CA LEU A 16 18.23 -5.60 -0.11
C LEU A 16 16.72 -5.71 -0.34
N ARG A 17 16.14 -6.79 0.18
CA ARG A 17 14.71 -7.05 0.13
C ARG A 17 14.01 -6.46 1.35
N TRP A 18 12.73 -6.12 1.22
CA TRP A 18 11.98 -5.37 2.21
C TRP A 18 10.69 -6.06 2.63
N VAL A 19 10.33 -5.94 3.91
CA VAL A 19 8.97 -6.18 4.40
C VAL A 19 8.36 -4.83 4.74
N VAL A 20 7.17 -4.56 4.21
CA VAL A 20 6.50 -3.25 4.39
C VAL A 20 5.34 -3.40 5.35
N VAL A 21 5.38 -2.68 6.47
CA VAL A 21 4.30 -2.61 7.44
C VAL A 21 3.35 -1.48 7.03
N VAL A 22 2.06 -1.77 6.92
CA VAL A 22 1.01 -0.79 6.59
C VAL A 22 -0.04 -0.78 7.71
N PRO A 23 -0.05 0.24 8.59
CA PRO A 23 -1.08 0.38 9.59
C PRO A 23 -2.39 0.83 8.93
N VAL A 24 -3.46 0.07 9.09
CA VAL A 24 -4.79 0.39 8.55
C VAL A 24 -5.75 0.52 9.72
N LYS A 25 -6.32 1.72 9.91
CA LYS A 25 -7.26 1.95 11.00
C LYS A 25 -8.71 1.83 10.55
N GLY A 26 -9.46 1.04 11.31
CA GLY A 26 -10.86 0.72 11.10
C GLY A 26 -11.91 1.76 11.48
N SER A 27 -11.58 2.74 12.32
CA SER A 27 -12.62 3.41 13.12
C SER A 27 -12.49 4.94 13.23
N ASN A 28 -13.64 5.53 13.60
CA ASN A 28 -14.09 6.92 13.40
C ASN A 28 -13.18 8.06 13.88
N GLU A 29 -12.12 7.82 14.66
CA GLU A 29 -11.33 8.92 15.26
C GLU A 29 -10.22 9.45 14.35
N SER A 30 -9.75 8.66 13.39
CA SER A 30 -8.65 9.08 12.50
C SER A 30 -9.13 9.93 11.30
N LYS A 31 -10.44 10.19 11.22
CA LYS A 31 -11.14 10.80 10.09
C LYS A 31 -11.76 12.15 10.42
N SER A 32 -11.29 12.82 11.47
CA SER A 32 -11.75 14.18 11.79
C SER A 32 -11.51 15.17 10.64
N ARG A 33 -10.55 14.86 9.77
CA ARG A 33 -10.18 15.69 8.60
C ARG A 33 -11.05 15.45 7.36
N LEU A 34 -11.55 14.23 7.14
CA LEU A 34 -12.57 13.92 6.11
C LEU A 34 -14.00 14.18 6.59
N ALA A 35 -14.22 14.56 7.85
CA ALA A 35 -15.55 14.77 8.42
C ALA A 35 -16.34 15.91 7.75
N SER A 36 -15.64 16.85 7.11
CA SER A 36 -16.22 17.94 6.32
C SER A 36 -16.56 17.54 4.88
N PHE A 37 -16.18 16.33 4.44
CA PHE A 37 -16.61 15.80 3.16
C PHE A 37 -18.09 15.37 3.26
N PRO A 38 -18.94 15.66 2.25
CA PRO A 38 -20.38 15.35 2.28
C PRO A 38 -20.67 13.84 2.06
N LEU A 39 -19.91 12.98 2.73
CA LEU A 39 -20.08 11.54 2.75
C LEU A 39 -20.66 11.09 4.10
N SER A 40 -21.39 9.99 4.07
CA SER A 40 -21.77 9.24 5.27
C SER A 40 -20.53 8.64 5.95
N VAL A 41 -20.73 8.17 7.19
CA VAL A 41 -19.69 7.44 7.92
C VAL A 41 -19.28 6.16 7.18
N ALA A 42 -20.22 5.49 6.53
CA ALA A 42 -19.97 4.27 5.77
C ALA A 42 -19.10 4.57 4.54
N GLU A 43 -19.46 5.57 3.73
CA GLU A 43 -18.70 5.93 2.53
C GLU A 43 -17.27 6.41 2.87
N ARG A 44 -17.07 7.11 3.98
CA ARG A 44 -15.72 7.43 4.47
C ARG A 44 -14.91 6.21 4.92
N ARG A 45 -15.58 5.12 5.31
CA ARG A 45 -14.93 3.83 5.60
C ARG A 45 -14.55 3.13 4.31
N ASP A 46 -15.45 3.08 3.35
CA ASP A 46 -15.21 2.48 2.05
C ASP A 46 -14.08 3.20 1.31
N LEU A 47 -14.04 4.54 1.37
CA LEU A 47 -12.98 5.34 0.75
C LEU A 47 -11.60 5.09 1.39
N ALA A 48 -11.54 5.04 2.72
CA ALA A 48 -10.29 4.73 3.41
C ALA A 48 -9.80 3.30 3.11
N LEU A 49 -10.72 2.34 2.97
CA LEU A 49 -10.38 0.98 2.57
C LEU A 49 -9.90 0.94 1.11
N ALA A 50 -10.53 1.69 0.21
CA ALA A 50 -10.09 1.81 -1.18
C ALA A 50 -8.67 2.38 -1.27
N PHE A 51 -8.36 3.44 -0.51
CA PHE A 51 -7.01 4.00 -0.42
C PHE A 51 -6.00 2.93 0.04
N ALA A 52 -6.32 2.20 1.10
CA ALA A 52 -5.45 1.17 1.65
C ALA A 52 -5.20 0.04 0.64
N LEU A 53 -6.25 -0.44 -0.03
CA LEU A 53 -6.14 -1.50 -1.03
C LEU A 53 -5.29 -1.06 -2.23
N ASP A 54 -5.46 0.16 -2.72
CA ASP A 54 -4.67 0.68 -3.84
C ASP A 54 -3.20 0.93 -3.44
N THR A 55 -2.97 1.44 -2.23
CA THR A 55 -1.63 1.59 -1.65
C THR A 55 -0.92 0.23 -1.56
N VAL A 56 -1.57 -0.78 -0.99
CA VAL A 56 -0.98 -2.11 -0.78
C VAL A 56 -0.75 -2.83 -2.11
N ASP A 57 -1.66 -2.72 -3.08
CA ASP A 57 -1.49 -3.27 -4.42
C ASP A 57 -0.26 -2.65 -5.14
N ALA A 58 -0.03 -1.34 -5.00
CA ALA A 58 1.17 -0.68 -5.53
C ALA A 58 2.46 -1.18 -4.85
N ILE A 59 2.44 -1.41 -3.53
CA ILE A 59 3.55 -1.96 -2.76
C ILE A 59 3.86 -3.40 -3.18
N LEU A 60 2.84 -4.25 -3.32
CA LEU A 60 2.98 -5.66 -3.68
C LEU A 60 3.59 -5.89 -5.07
N ARG A 61 3.45 -4.91 -5.96
CA ARG A 61 4.05 -4.93 -7.31
C ARG A 61 5.53 -4.58 -7.32
N ALA A 62 6.07 -4.02 -6.24
CA ALA A 62 7.49 -3.68 -6.15
C ALA A 62 8.34 -4.96 -6.01
N PRO A 63 9.31 -5.22 -6.91
CA PRO A 63 10.08 -6.47 -6.93
C PRO A 63 10.92 -6.71 -5.68
N ASP A 64 11.33 -5.64 -4.99
CA ASP A 64 12.17 -5.73 -3.81
C ASP A 64 11.37 -6.02 -2.52
N VAL A 65 10.03 -5.98 -2.59
CA VAL A 65 9.15 -6.32 -1.47
C VAL A 65 8.99 -7.84 -1.39
N LEU A 66 9.16 -8.40 -0.19
CA LEU A 66 8.94 -9.81 0.12
C LEU A 66 7.53 -10.05 0.61
N ALA A 67 7.06 -9.18 1.50
CA ALA A 67 5.75 -9.26 2.12
C ALA A 67 5.30 -7.87 2.59
N VAL A 68 3.99 -7.75 2.77
CA VAL A 68 3.31 -6.61 3.38
C VAL A 68 2.66 -7.10 4.67
N VAL A 69 2.93 -6.43 5.79
CA VAL A 69 2.31 -6.71 7.08
C VAL A 69 1.27 -5.63 7.35
N ILE A 70 0.00 -6.00 7.30
CA ILE A 70 -1.14 -5.15 7.63
C ILE A 70 -1.38 -5.21 9.13
N VAL A 71 -1.46 -4.06 9.78
CA VAL A 71 -1.84 -3.97 11.20
C VAL A 71 -3.19 -3.29 11.29
N THR A 72 -4.22 -4.04 11.68
CA THR A 72 -5.60 -3.53 11.75
C THR A 72 -6.42 -4.24 12.81
N ASN A 73 -7.39 -3.54 13.40
CA ASN A 73 -8.43 -4.11 14.24
C ASN A 73 -9.80 -4.16 13.56
N ASP A 74 -9.89 -3.75 12.30
CA ASP A 74 -11.13 -3.83 11.52
C ASP A 74 -11.20 -5.13 10.73
N PRO A 75 -12.16 -6.02 11.05
CA PRO A 75 -12.32 -7.28 10.34
C PRO A 75 -12.60 -7.12 8.84
N ALA A 76 -13.30 -6.05 8.44
CA ALA A 76 -13.61 -5.81 7.03
C ALA A 76 -12.34 -5.46 6.25
N SER A 77 -11.54 -4.51 6.77
CA SER A 77 -10.22 -4.19 6.21
C SER A 77 -9.28 -5.40 6.19
N ALA A 78 -9.24 -6.16 7.28
CA ALA A 78 -8.42 -7.38 7.38
C ALA A 78 -8.75 -8.38 6.28
N ALA A 79 -10.03 -8.71 6.11
CA ALA A 79 -10.49 -9.66 5.11
C ALA A 79 -10.22 -9.17 3.67
N ALA A 80 -10.48 -7.89 3.39
CA ALA A 80 -10.26 -7.32 2.06
C ALA A 80 -8.78 -7.28 1.67
N LEU A 81 -7.90 -6.89 2.61
CA LEU A 81 -6.45 -6.77 2.35
C LEU A 81 -5.77 -8.12 2.24
N ALA A 82 -6.16 -9.10 3.07
CA ALA A 82 -5.68 -10.48 2.94
C ALA A 82 -6.04 -11.09 1.56
N GLY A 83 -7.13 -10.63 0.94
CA GLY A 83 -7.55 -11.08 -0.39
C GLY A 83 -6.66 -10.63 -1.56
N LEU A 84 -5.71 -9.70 -1.36
CA LEU A 84 -4.83 -9.22 -2.43
C LEU A 84 -3.78 -10.25 -2.87
N ASP A 85 -3.42 -11.20 -1.99
CA ASP A 85 -2.46 -12.28 -2.27
C ASP A 85 -2.93 -13.28 -3.34
N ALA A 86 -4.22 -13.26 -3.69
CA ALA A 86 -4.84 -14.24 -4.58
C ALA A 86 -4.76 -13.87 -6.08
N ALA A 87 -4.18 -12.73 -6.48
CA ALA A 87 -4.21 -12.26 -7.87
C ALA A 87 -2.88 -12.47 -8.63
N PRO A 88 -2.86 -13.23 -9.74
CA PRO A 88 -1.72 -13.24 -10.65
C PRO A 88 -1.66 -11.92 -11.45
N VAL A 89 -0.51 -11.26 -11.44
CA VAL A 89 -0.22 -10.08 -12.28
C VAL A 89 -0.29 -10.47 -13.76
N ARG A 90 -1.24 -9.91 -14.53
CA ARG A 90 -1.19 -9.94 -16.01
C ARG A 90 -0.77 -8.57 -16.53
N GLY A 91 0.27 -8.59 -17.36
CA GLY A 91 0.87 -7.42 -18.00
C GLY A 91 -0.08 -6.69 -18.95
N GLY A 92 0.09 -5.37 -19.02
CA GLY A 92 -0.71 -4.47 -19.82
C GLY A 92 -0.66 -4.76 -21.33
N GLY A 93 -1.81 -4.59 -21.97
CA GLY A 93 -1.97 -4.51 -23.41
C GLY A 93 -2.98 -3.41 -23.76
N LYS A 94 -2.57 -2.47 -24.60
CA LYS A 94 -3.40 -1.39 -25.18
C LYS A 94 -4.49 -1.94 -26.12
N GLY A 95 -5.61 -1.20 -26.22
CA GLY A 95 -6.58 -1.23 -27.33
C GLY A 95 -7.94 -0.74 -26.85
N SER A 96 -8.30 0.54 -27.01
CA SER A 96 -8.98 1.16 -28.16
C SER A 96 -10.33 0.51 -28.53
N GLY A 97 -11.41 1.28 -28.48
CA GLY A 97 -12.65 0.97 -29.20
C GLY A 97 -13.91 1.43 -28.47
N ARG A 98 -14.68 2.30 -29.12
CA ARG A 98 -15.97 2.86 -28.72
C ARG A 98 -17.07 1.78 -28.81
N ASP A 99 -18.15 1.92 -28.06
CA ASP A 99 -19.47 2.32 -28.57
C ASP A 99 -20.51 2.28 -27.45
N ALA A 100 -21.39 3.27 -27.48
CA ALA A 100 -22.50 3.46 -26.58
C ALA A 100 -23.73 2.71 -27.11
N GLU A 101 -24.53 2.11 -26.23
CA GLU A 101 -25.97 2.08 -26.43
C GLU A 101 -26.77 2.03 -25.13
N SER A 102 -27.91 2.70 -25.20
CA SER A 102 -28.82 3.13 -24.15
C SER A 102 -29.85 2.04 -23.81
N GLY A 103 -30.23 1.94 -22.54
CA GLY A 103 -31.37 1.16 -22.09
C GLY A 103 -31.96 1.72 -20.79
N SER A 104 -33.05 2.48 -20.91
CA SER A 104 -33.83 2.98 -19.77
C SER A 104 -34.47 1.86 -18.94
N ALA A 105 -34.40 1.98 -17.61
CA ALA A 105 -35.39 1.41 -16.70
C ALA A 105 -35.56 2.28 -15.44
N LYS A 106 -36.65 3.05 -15.46
CA LYS A 106 -37.62 3.37 -14.39
C LYS A 106 -37.16 3.38 -12.92
N ALA A 107 -37.39 4.54 -12.31
CA ALA A 107 -37.32 4.85 -10.88
C ALA A 107 -38.04 3.85 -9.95
N LEU A 108 -37.43 3.60 -8.78
CA LEU A 108 -38.09 3.53 -7.47
C LEU A 108 -37.09 3.99 -6.40
N GLY A 109 -37.56 4.79 -5.45
CA GLY A 109 -36.73 5.54 -4.52
C GLY A 109 -36.44 4.89 -3.17
N ARG A 110 -35.72 5.68 -2.37
CA ARG A 110 -35.44 5.59 -0.92
C ARG A 110 -34.50 4.46 -0.47
N GLY A 111 -33.32 4.88 0.00
CA GLY A 111 -32.46 4.14 0.92
C GLY A 111 -31.53 3.14 0.24
N ALA A 112 -30.56 3.61 -0.54
CA ALA A 112 -29.51 2.73 -1.07
C ALA A 112 -28.56 2.33 0.07
N VAL A 113 -28.81 1.15 0.64
CA VAL A 113 -27.78 0.34 1.27
C VAL A 113 -26.74 0.07 0.19
N ILE A 114 -25.51 0.54 0.37
CA ILE A 114 -24.41 0.20 -0.53
C ILE A 114 -24.14 -1.29 -0.29
N ASP A 115 -24.64 -2.14 -1.19
CA ASP A 115 -24.40 -3.57 -1.14
C ASP A 115 -22.89 -3.82 -1.07
N ALA A 116 -22.50 -4.70 -0.15
CA ALA A 116 -21.13 -5.11 0.06
C ALA A 116 -20.44 -5.41 -1.28
N ILE A 117 -19.21 -4.90 -1.44
CA ILE A 117 -18.35 -5.10 -2.61
C ILE A 117 -18.41 -6.59 -3.02
N PRO A 118 -19.07 -6.95 -4.14
CA PRO A 118 -19.15 -8.34 -4.53
C PRO A 118 -17.82 -8.75 -5.17
N LEU A 119 -17.12 -9.70 -4.53
CA LEU A 119 -16.02 -10.41 -5.16
C LEU A 119 -16.58 -11.27 -6.31
N PRO A 120 -16.04 -11.20 -7.54
CA PRO A 120 -16.49 -12.06 -8.61
C PRO A 120 -16.05 -13.50 -8.33
N LEU A 121 -16.98 -14.33 -7.85
CA LEU A 121 -16.87 -15.80 -7.94
C LEU A 121 -17.17 -16.20 -9.39
N ARG A 122 -16.20 -16.83 -10.07
CA ARG A 122 -16.50 -17.63 -11.26
C ARG A 122 -15.94 -19.04 -11.20
N ALA A 123 -16.86 -19.96 -11.46
CA ALA A 123 -16.66 -21.37 -11.68
C ALA A 123 -15.94 -21.66 -13.01
N GLY A 124 -15.14 -22.71 -13.03
CA GLY A 124 -14.57 -23.29 -14.25
C GLY A 124 -13.56 -24.39 -13.98
N ALA A 125 -14.03 -25.64 -13.93
CA ALA A 125 -13.23 -26.86 -13.84
C ALA A 125 -12.38 -27.11 -15.11
N ARG A 126 -11.24 -27.82 -14.96
CA ARG A 126 -10.85 -29.02 -15.73
C ARG A 126 -9.52 -29.63 -15.26
N ASP A 127 -9.53 -30.96 -15.20
CA ASP A 127 -8.39 -31.84 -14.98
C ASP A 127 -7.30 -31.73 -16.06
N ALA A 128 -6.04 -31.92 -15.67
CA ALA A 128 -5.03 -32.62 -16.45
C ALA A 128 -3.86 -33.03 -15.52
N GLY A 129 -3.61 -34.34 -15.45
CA GLY A 129 -2.52 -34.92 -14.67
C GLY A 129 -1.14 -34.78 -15.32
N GLY A 130 -0.10 -34.98 -14.51
CA GLY A 130 1.29 -35.14 -14.96
C GLY A 130 2.30 -34.76 -13.87
N ALA A 131 2.84 -35.75 -13.17
CA ALA A 131 3.85 -35.59 -12.12
C ALA A 131 5.27 -35.44 -12.70
N PHE A 132 6.07 -34.50 -12.18
CA PHE A 132 7.55 -34.57 -12.15
C PHE A 132 8.16 -33.57 -11.13
N GLY A 133 8.99 -34.09 -10.20
CA GLY A 133 10.20 -33.44 -9.68
C GLY A 133 10.11 -32.45 -8.50
N ARG A 134 10.76 -32.79 -7.37
CA ARG A 134 10.95 -31.98 -6.13
C ARG A 134 11.90 -30.76 -6.28
N GLY A 135 11.59 -29.64 -5.60
CA GLY A 135 12.59 -28.70 -5.04
C GLY A 135 12.25 -27.20 -5.12
N ALA A 136 12.22 -26.51 -3.96
CA ALA A 136 11.90 -25.08 -3.69
C ALA A 136 10.40 -24.74 -3.72
N GLU A 137 9.69 -25.00 -2.60
CA GLU A 137 9.33 -24.04 -1.52
C GLU A 137 7.99 -23.37 -1.87
N GLU A 138 6.99 -23.54 -0.99
CA GLU A 138 5.65 -22.96 -1.17
C GLU A 138 5.78 -21.49 -1.55
N SER A 139 5.16 -21.04 -2.65
CA SER A 139 5.14 -19.62 -3.00
C SER A 139 4.32 -18.90 -1.92
N PRO A 140 4.97 -18.26 -0.93
CA PRO A 140 4.36 -17.99 0.35
C PRO A 140 3.76 -16.59 0.40
N LEU A 141 2.98 -16.37 1.45
CA LEU A 141 2.15 -15.20 1.75
C LEU A 141 2.91 -13.88 1.50
N ARG A 142 2.32 -12.99 0.68
CA ARG A 142 2.81 -11.64 0.41
C ARG A 142 2.03 -10.58 1.18
N VAL A 143 0.93 -10.95 1.83
CA VAL A 143 0.16 -10.13 2.78
C VAL A 143 -0.09 -10.93 4.06
N GLU A 144 0.47 -10.45 5.17
CA GLU A 144 0.17 -10.94 6.52
C GLU A 144 -0.69 -9.91 7.25
N VAL A 145 -1.77 -10.36 7.89
CA VAL A 145 -2.61 -9.48 8.69
C VAL A 145 -2.44 -9.81 10.17
N ILE A 146 -2.04 -8.81 10.95
CA ILE A 146 -1.92 -8.93 12.40
C ILE A 146 -2.91 -8.00 13.11
N PRO A 147 -3.41 -8.39 14.30
CA PRO A 147 -4.35 -7.57 15.04
C PRO A 147 -3.69 -6.30 15.61
N ASP A 148 -4.38 -5.17 15.51
CA ASP A 148 -4.08 -3.96 16.29
C ASP A 148 -4.70 -4.06 17.69
N ALA A 149 -3.88 -3.97 18.74
CA ALA A 149 -4.33 -3.99 20.12
C ALA A 149 -5.09 -2.72 20.56
N GLY A 150 -5.14 -1.68 19.72
CA GLY A 150 -5.84 -0.43 20.01
C GLY A 150 -5.05 0.57 20.85
N SER A 151 -3.74 0.35 21.03
CA SER A 151 -2.83 1.17 21.85
C SER A 151 -2.31 2.42 21.12
N GLY A 152 -2.87 2.75 19.95
CA GLY A 152 -2.49 3.91 19.13
C GLY A 152 -1.56 3.57 17.96
N LEU A 153 -1.42 4.52 17.02
CA LEU A 153 -0.75 4.30 15.72
C LEU A 153 0.69 3.79 15.86
N ASN A 154 1.50 4.45 16.68
CA ASN A 154 2.91 4.08 16.84
C ASN A 154 3.07 2.70 17.54
N ALA A 155 2.13 2.31 18.39
CA ALA A 155 2.13 0.98 19.02
C ALA A 155 1.79 -0.11 17.99
N ALA A 156 0.74 0.09 17.19
CA ALA A 156 0.37 -0.79 16.09
C ALA A 156 1.53 -1.00 15.10
N ILE A 157 2.18 0.10 14.69
CA ILE A 157 3.36 0.03 13.82
C ILE A 157 4.50 -0.74 14.49
N ALA A 158 4.75 -0.52 15.78
CA ALA A 158 5.79 -1.23 16.51
C ALA A 158 5.52 -2.74 16.59
N ASP A 159 4.26 -3.14 16.73
CA ASP A 159 3.84 -4.54 16.71
C ASP A 159 4.06 -5.17 15.32
N GLY A 160 3.68 -4.45 14.25
CA GLY A 160 3.96 -4.86 12.87
C GLY A 160 5.46 -5.01 12.58
N LEU A 161 6.27 -4.05 13.02
CA LEU A 161 7.73 -4.11 12.87
C LEU A 161 8.34 -5.29 13.64
N ARG A 162 7.80 -5.61 14.83
CA ARG A 162 8.26 -6.77 15.62
C ARG A 162 7.94 -8.08 14.92
N PHE A 163 6.71 -8.21 14.41
CA PHE A 163 6.30 -9.37 13.63
C PHE A 163 7.16 -9.54 12.37
N ALA A 164 7.31 -8.47 11.58
CA ALA A 164 8.11 -8.48 10.36
C ALA A 164 9.57 -8.91 10.62
N ARG A 165 10.20 -8.42 11.68
CA ARG A 165 11.57 -8.82 12.06
C ARG A 165 11.69 -10.27 12.51
N GLY A 166 10.66 -10.79 13.19
CA GLY A 166 10.63 -12.18 13.63
C GLY A 166 10.54 -13.14 12.45
N SER A 167 9.70 -12.80 11.46
CA SER A 167 9.44 -13.63 10.28
C SER A 167 10.50 -13.48 9.18
N TRP A 168 11.06 -12.27 8.99
CA TRP A 168 12.08 -11.97 7.97
C TRP A 168 13.30 -11.22 8.55
N PRO A 169 14.11 -11.87 9.39
CA PRO A 169 15.24 -11.21 10.08
C PRO A 169 16.33 -10.69 9.14
N ALA A 170 16.45 -11.25 7.93
CA ALA A 170 17.42 -10.82 6.92
C ALA A 170 16.91 -9.68 6.01
N ALA A 171 15.63 -9.32 6.09
CA ALA A 171 15.03 -8.26 5.28
C ALA A 171 15.13 -6.89 5.97
N GLY A 172 15.18 -5.83 5.16
CA GLY A 172 14.91 -4.48 5.65
C GLY A 172 13.43 -4.36 6.03
N VAL A 173 13.12 -3.46 6.94
CA VAL A 173 11.72 -3.15 7.29
C VAL A 173 11.40 -1.72 6.90
N ALA A 174 10.25 -1.53 6.26
CA ALA A 174 9.68 -0.22 6.00
C ALA A 174 8.29 -0.12 6.62
N VAL A 175 7.84 1.10 6.86
CA VAL A 175 6.46 1.43 7.21
C VAL A 175 5.98 2.42 6.18
N MET A 176 4.83 2.19 5.56
CA MET A 176 4.16 3.12 4.65
C MET A 176 2.74 3.38 5.15
N THR A 177 2.28 4.63 5.10
CA THR A 177 0.89 4.96 5.45
C THR A 177 -0.08 4.38 4.41
N ALA A 178 -1.35 4.20 4.79
CA ALA A 178 -2.36 3.51 3.98
C ALA A 178 -3.21 4.45 3.10
N ASP A 179 -2.93 5.75 3.14
CA ASP A 179 -3.70 6.84 2.56
C ASP A 179 -3.03 7.42 1.31
N LEU A 180 -2.34 6.58 0.54
CA LEU A 180 -1.62 6.97 -0.69
C LEU A 180 -2.35 6.41 -1.94
N PRO A 181 -3.58 6.85 -2.25
CA PRO A 181 -4.37 6.26 -3.34
C PRO A 181 -3.81 6.52 -4.75
N THR A 182 -2.77 7.35 -4.87
CA THR A 182 -2.08 7.63 -6.14
C THR A 182 -0.69 6.97 -6.21
N LEU A 183 -0.37 6.10 -5.25
CA LEU A 183 0.96 5.48 -5.13
C LEU A 183 1.35 4.71 -6.39
N ASP A 184 2.45 5.12 -7.00
CA ASP A 184 3.09 4.44 -8.11
C ASP A 184 4.13 3.45 -7.58
N THR A 185 4.11 2.22 -8.10
CA THR A 185 5.10 1.18 -7.78
C THR A 185 6.53 1.64 -8.07
N ALA A 186 6.76 2.47 -9.09
CA ALA A 186 8.09 3.00 -9.40
C ALA A 186 8.64 3.89 -8.28
N ASP A 187 7.78 4.66 -7.61
CA ASP A 187 8.15 5.48 -6.45
C ASP A 187 8.49 4.60 -5.24
N VAL A 188 7.75 3.50 -5.03
CA VAL A 188 8.07 2.49 -4.01
C VAL A 188 9.48 1.92 -4.24
N VAL A 189 9.78 1.53 -5.48
CA VAL A 189 11.09 0.97 -5.85
C VAL A 189 12.22 1.99 -5.64
N ASP A 190 12.04 3.24 -6.10
CA ASP A 190 13.05 4.30 -5.93
C ASP A 190 13.30 4.59 -4.45
N ALA A 191 12.25 4.74 -3.63
CA ALA A 191 12.40 5.03 -2.21
C ALA A 191 13.07 3.89 -1.44
N LEU A 192 12.69 2.63 -1.69
CA LEU A 192 13.32 1.47 -1.05
C LEU A 192 14.78 1.28 -1.51
N GLY A 193 15.07 1.57 -2.78
CA GLY A 193 16.43 1.59 -3.32
C GLY A 193 17.32 2.63 -2.64
N ARG A 194 16.81 3.85 -2.44
CA ARG A 194 17.50 4.90 -1.67
C ARG A 194 17.63 4.54 -0.19
N ALA A 195 16.59 3.96 0.41
CA ALA A 195 16.59 3.54 1.80
C ALA A 195 17.70 2.52 2.10
N ALA A 196 18.04 1.64 1.15
CA ALA A 196 19.11 0.67 1.30
C ALA A 196 20.50 1.31 1.54
N GLY A 197 20.69 2.57 1.13
CA GLY A 197 21.90 3.36 1.35
C GLY A 197 22.07 3.90 2.78
N HIS A 198 21.04 3.79 3.63
CA HIS A 198 21.04 4.38 4.98
C HIS A 198 20.68 3.34 6.04
N PRO A 199 21.28 3.37 7.24
CA PRO A 199 20.86 2.49 8.34
C PRO A 199 19.38 2.64 8.65
N ARG A 200 18.91 3.89 8.72
CA ARG A 200 17.52 4.27 8.99
C ARG A 200 17.19 5.55 8.23
N SER A 201 16.02 5.61 7.65
CA SER A 201 15.62 6.73 6.79
C SER A 201 14.11 6.98 6.81
N PHE A 202 13.68 8.11 6.25
CA PHE A 202 12.26 8.46 6.13
C PHE A 202 11.96 9.29 4.87
N VAL A 203 10.69 9.29 4.45
CA VAL A 203 10.12 10.16 3.42
C VAL A 203 9.10 11.08 4.10
N ALA A 204 9.31 12.39 3.99
CA ALA A 204 8.33 13.37 4.44
C ALA A 204 7.13 13.44 3.47
N ASP A 205 5.97 13.85 3.99
CA ASP A 205 4.80 14.18 3.16
C ASP A 205 5.08 15.37 2.21
N ALA A 206 4.09 15.74 1.40
CA ALA A 206 4.19 16.82 0.42
C ALA A 206 4.47 18.19 1.07
N ASP A 207 3.90 18.42 2.27
CA ASP A 207 4.09 19.64 3.04
C ASP A 207 5.42 19.67 3.82
N GLY A 208 6.13 18.54 3.89
CA GLY A 208 7.37 18.39 4.62
C GLY A 208 7.22 18.33 6.15
N THR A 209 6.00 18.24 6.67
CA THR A 209 5.72 18.29 8.12
C THR A 209 5.50 16.90 8.71
N GLY A 210 4.76 16.05 8.00
CA GLY A 210 4.45 14.68 8.33
C GLY A 210 5.43 13.70 7.73
N THR A 211 5.12 12.42 7.83
CA THR A 211 5.95 11.32 7.31
C THR A 211 5.02 10.29 6.74
N THR A 212 5.25 9.90 5.48
CA THR A 212 4.51 8.81 4.83
C THR A 212 5.27 7.50 4.94
N THR A 213 6.61 7.55 4.97
CA THR A 213 7.45 6.36 5.01
C THR A 213 8.57 6.46 6.04
N ILE A 214 8.83 5.39 6.78
CA ILE A 214 10.11 5.19 7.50
C ILE A 214 10.70 3.83 7.11
N ALA A 215 12.02 3.70 7.10
CA ALA A 215 12.70 2.47 6.71
C ALA A 215 13.96 2.22 7.55
N ALA A 216 14.31 0.96 7.75
CA ALA A 216 15.54 0.54 8.40
C ALA A 216 16.10 -0.73 7.76
N ARG A 217 17.43 -0.78 7.66
CA ARG A 217 18.16 -1.99 7.22
C ARG A 217 17.98 -3.14 8.22
N PRO A 218 18.27 -4.39 7.81
CA PRO A 218 18.23 -5.53 8.71
C PRO A 218 19.06 -5.26 9.97
N GLY A 219 18.51 -5.60 11.14
CA GLY A 219 19.17 -5.41 12.44
C GLY A 219 19.12 -3.99 13.03
N GLU A 220 18.86 -2.94 12.23
CA GLU A 220 18.84 -1.55 12.72
C GLU A 220 17.57 -1.27 13.53
N PRO A 221 17.61 -0.59 14.69
CA PRO A 221 16.41 -0.30 15.48
C PRO A 221 15.53 0.77 14.81
N LEU A 222 14.25 0.49 14.59
CA LEU A 222 13.30 1.44 14.01
C LEU A 222 12.17 1.76 14.98
N ARG A 223 12.12 3.00 15.48
CA ARG A 223 11.06 3.46 16.37
C ARG A 223 10.11 4.39 15.60
N PRO A 224 8.81 4.06 15.50
CA PRO A 224 7.85 4.93 14.82
C PRO A 224 7.52 6.16 15.68
N LEU A 225 7.53 7.34 15.05
CA LEU A 225 7.19 8.63 15.65
C LEU A 225 6.18 9.40 14.78
N PHE A 226 5.19 8.70 14.24
CA PHE A 226 4.10 9.28 13.44
C PHE A 226 3.20 10.20 14.28
N GLY A 227 2.39 11.02 13.59
CA GLY A 227 1.55 12.10 14.14
C GLY A 227 2.08 13.49 13.76
N GLY A 228 1.62 14.54 14.45
CA GLY A 228 1.99 15.94 14.15
C GLY A 228 3.51 16.18 14.15
N ALA A 229 4.01 16.94 13.17
CA ALA A 229 5.44 17.25 12.98
C ALA A 229 6.35 16.01 13.00
N SER A 230 5.89 14.89 12.45
CA SER A 230 6.62 13.62 12.49
C SER A 230 7.93 13.66 11.70
N ALA A 231 8.05 14.45 10.62
CA ALA A 231 9.31 14.62 9.89
C ALA A 231 10.43 15.14 10.81
N ALA A 232 10.14 16.18 11.59
CA ALA A 232 11.09 16.75 12.53
C ALA A 232 11.46 15.75 13.65
N ARG A 233 10.48 14.98 14.15
CA ARG A 233 10.71 13.96 15.17
C ARG A 233 11.55 12.79 14.67
N HIS A 234 11.32 12.33 13.43
CA HIS A 234 12.14 11.30 12.80
C HIS A 234 13.57 11.78 12.54
N SER A 235 13.72 13.01 12.06
CA SER A 235 15.04 13.65 11.89
C SER A 235 15.81 13.73 13.22
N ALA A 236 15.14 14.19 14.29
CA ALA A 236 15.73 14.27 15.63
C ALA A 236 16.08 12.88 16.22
N ALA A 237 15.39 11.83 15.79
CA ALA A 237 15.70 10.44 16.14
C ALA A 237 16.84 9.83 15.30
N GLY A 238 17.42 10.60 14.38
CA GLY A 238 18.54 10.19 13.53
C GLY A 238 18.14 9.33 12.34
N LEU A 239 16.91 9.45 11.85
CA LEU A 239 16.52 8.93 10.54
C LEU A 239 16.95 9.93 9.47
N VAL A 240 17.58 9.44 8.40
CA VAL A 240 18.00 10.28 7.27
C VAL A 240 16.79 10.60 6.38
N PRO A 241 16.49 11.87 6.07
CA PRO A 241 15.49 12.20 5.06
C PRO A 241 15.97 11.71 3.70
N LEU A 242 15.18 10.88 3.03
CA LEU A 242 15.50 10.43 1.69
C LEU A 242 15.30 11.56 0.70
N ASP A 243 16.28 11.72 -0.19
CA ASP A 243 16.17 12.59 -1.36
C ASP A 243 15.31 11.92 -2.43
N VAL A 244 14.02 11.75 -2.14
CA VAL A 244 13.00 11.34 -3.14
C VAL A 244 12.37 12.60 -3.75
N PRO A 245 12.12 12.64 -5.08
CA PRO A 245 11.58 13.82 -5.75
C PRO A 245 10.30 14.36 -5.08
N LEU A 246 10.11 15.69 -5.08
CA LEU A 246 8.88 16.30 -4.57
C LEU A 246 7.62 15.87 -5.36
N THR A 247 7.81 15.42 -6.60
CA THR A 247 6.74 14.89 -7.45
C THR A 247 6.37 13.44 -7.14
N SER A 248 7.13 12.75 -6.28
CA SER A 248 6.90 11.35 -5.94
C SER A 248 5.52 11.16 -5.32
N SER A 249 4.78 10.15 -5.78
CA SER A 249 3.46 9.77 -5.25
C SER A 249 3.52 9.32 -3.79
N LEU A 250 4.67 8.83 -3.32
CA LEU A 250 4.90 8.47 -1.90
C LEU A 250 4.75 9.66 -0.94
N ARG A 251 4.86 10.90 -1.42
CA ARG A 251 4.70 12.09 -0.59
C ARG A 251 3.25 12.55 -0.47
N ARG A 252 2.32 11.95 -1.21
CA ARG A 252 0.96 12.48 -1.39
C ARG A 252 -0.08 11.62 -0.66
N ASP A 253 -0.10 11.76 0.66
CA ASP A 253 -1.20 11.29 1.48
C ASP A 253 -2.46 12.11 1.22
N VAL A 254 -3.61 11.45 1.33
CA VAL A 254 -4.94 12.02 1.07
C VAL A 254 -5.76 11.89 2.34
N ASP A 255 -5.78 12.94 3.15
CA ASP A 255 -6.45 12.95 4.46
C ASP A 255 -7.56 14.03 4.59
N THR A 256 -7.65 14.98 3.63
CA THR A 256 -8.68 16.03 3.60
C THR A 256 -9.55 15.99 2.33
N PRO A 257 -10.75 16.63 2.36
CA PRO A 257 -11.53 16.93 1.16
C PRO A 257 -10.76 17.60 0.03
N ALA A 258 -9.84 18.51 0.38
CA ALA A 258 -9.06 19.25 -0.60
C ALA A 258 -8.09 18.30 -1.31
N ASP A 259 -7.49 17.36 -0.59
CA ASP A 259 -6.59 16.37 -1.18
C ASP A 259 -7.35 15.44 -2.11
N VAL A 260 -8.53 14.96 -1.69
CA VAL A 260 -9.41 14.13 -2.55
C VAL A 260 -9.72 14.86 -3.85
N ALA A 261 -10.11 16.13 -3.77
CA ALA A 261 -10.40 16.94 -4.96
C ALA A 261 -9.14 17.14 -5.84
N ALA A 262 -7.97 17.32 -5.23
CA ALA A 262 -6.71 17.49 -5.94
C ALA A 262 -6.27 16.23 -6.69
N VAL A 263 -6.62 15.04 -6.19
CA VAL A 263 -6.28 13.77 -6.84
C VAL A 263 -7.41 13.19 -7.71
N ALA A 264 -8.64 13.72 -7.62
CA ALA A 264 -9.82 13.17 -8.29
C ALA A 264 -9.69 13.10 -9.83
N SER A 265 -8.98 14.03 -10.45
CA SER A 265 -8.70 14.04 -11.89
C SER A 265 -7.37 13.39 -12.28
N GLY A 266 -6.66 12.82 -11.30
CA GLY A 266 -5.32 12.24 -11.44
C GLY A 266 -5.31 10.73 -11.65
N ALA A 267 -4.12 10.15 -11.58
CA ALA A 267 -3.90 8.70 -11.66
C ALA A 267 -4.20 8.03 -10.31
N LEU A 268 -5.49 7.99 -9.96
CA LEU A 268 -5.98 7.22 -8.82
C LEU A 268 -5.82 5.71 -9.06
N GLY A 269 -5.61 4.98 -7.97
CA GLY A 269 -5.78 3.54 -7.95
C GLY A 269 -7.21 3.14 -8.34
N PRO A 270 -7.37 1.93 -8.91
CA PRO A 270 -8.61 1.52 -9.57
C PRO A 270 -9.81 1.51 -8.62
N ARG A 271 -9.62 1.12 -7.35
CA ARG A 271 -10.71 1.00 -6.38
C ARG A 271 -11.16 2.37 -5.90
N THR A 272 -10.21 3.26 -5.69
CA THR A 272 -10.48 4.65 -5.33
C THR A 272 -11.19 5.39 -6.45
N ALA A 273 -10.72 5.24 -7.69
CA ALA A 273 -11.35 5.84 -8.87
C ALA A 273 -12.80 5.37 -9.04
N GLU A 274 -13.04 4.06 -8.91
CA GLU A 274 -14.38 3.47 -9.01
C GLU A 274 -15.33 4.02 -7.94
N LEU A 275 -14.90 4.09 -6.68
CA LEU A 275 -15.75 4.59 -5.61
C LEU A 275 -16.09 6.07 -5.78
N LEU A 276 -15.11 6.91 -6.14
CA LEU A 276 -15.34 8.34 -6.36
C LEU A 276 -16.24 8.59 -7.58
N GLY A 277 -16.14 7.76 -8.63
CA GLY A 277 -17.07 7.79 -9.76
C GLY A 277 -18.53 7.56 -9.34
N ARG A 278 -18.78 6.55 -8.50
CA ARG A 278 -20.14 6.25 -8.01
C ARG A 278 -20.72 7.36 -7.13
N VAL A 279 -19.88 7.97 -6.28
CA VAL A 279 -20.30 9.09 -5.41
C VAL A 279 -20.67 10.32 -6.23
N THR A 280 -19.90 10.61 -7.29
CA THR A 280 -20.17 11.76 -8.16
C THR A 280 -21.41 11.55 -9.02
N ASP A 281 -21.63 10.33 -9.54
CA ASP A 281 -22.84 9.97 -10.30
C ASP A 281 -24.11 9.99 -9.44
N ALA A 282 -24.03 9.64 -8.16
CA ALA A 282 -25.18 9.64 -7.24
C ALA A 282 -25.59 11.05 -6.75
N ALA A 283 -24.73 12.05 -6.95
CA ALA A 283 -24.96 13.43 -6.55
C ALA A 283 -25.53 14.32 -7.68
N LEU A 284 -25.63 13.79 -8.91
CA LEU A 284 -26.20 14.45 -10.10
C LEU A 284 -27.62 13.93 -10.40
#